data_AF-A0A382Y8Z0-F1
#
_entry.id   AF-A0A382Y8Z0-F1
#
_cell.length_a   1.000
_cell.length_b   1.000
_cell.length_c   1.000
_cell.angle_alpha   90.00
_cell.angle_beta   90.00
_cell.angle_gamma   90.00
#
_symmetry.space_group_name_H-M   'P 1'
#
loop_
_entity.id
_entity.type
_entity.pdbx_description
1 polymer ?
#
loop_
_entity_poly.entity_id
_entity_poly.type
_entity_poly.pdbx_seq_one_letter_code
_entity_poly.pdbx_strand_id
1 'polypeptide(L)' 'MVKKNILITGGAGLVGSILVKNLKEKFNIRVLDQKKVDGV' A
#
# COMPACT_ATOMS: atom_id res chain seq x y z
N MET A 1 7.31 -19.05 -0.40
CA MET A 1 6.66 -18.48 -1.62
C MET A 1 7.10 -17.03 -1.78
N VAL A 2 7.35 -16.57 -3.00
CA VAL A 2 7.71 -15.16 -3.28
C VAL A 2 6.45 -14.29 -3.19
N LYS A 3 6.50 -13.17 -2.46
CA LYS A 3 5.40 -12.19 -2.38
C LYS A 3 5.19 -11.54 -3.75
N LYS A 4 3.91 -11.37 -4.17
CA LYS A 4 3.59 -10.63 -5.41
C LYS A 4 3.77 -9.13 -5.19
N ASN A 5 4.19 -8.41 -6.23
CA ASN A 5 4.30 -6.95 -6.24
C ASN A 5 2.95 -6.33 -6.62
N ILE A 6 2.49 -5.34 -5.86
CA ILE A 6 1.24 -4.60 -6.16
C ILE A 6 1.45 -3.09 -6.01
N LEU A 7 0.72 -2.32 -6.81
CA LEU A 7 0.65 -0.86 -6.75
C LEU A 7 -0.72 -0.44 -6.22
N ILE A 8 -0.74 0.41 -5.19
CA ILE A 8 -1.96 1.00 -4.64
C ILE A 8 -1.94 2.50 -4.91
N THR A 9 -2.90 2.99 -5.69
CA THR A 9 -3.15 4.43 -5.85
C THR A 9 -4.10 4.93 -4.78
N GLY A 10 -4.00 6.20 -4.37
CA GLY A 10 -4.88 6.73 -3.33
C GLY A 10 -4.59 6.14 -1.94
N GLY A 11 -3.37 5.65 -1.72
CA GLY A 11 -2.95 4.96 -0.50
C GLY A 11 -2.97 5.84 0.75
N ALA A 12 -2.97 7.17 0.61
CA ALA A 12 -3.13 8.10 1.73
C ALA A 12 -4.59 8.24 2.19
N GLY A 13 -5.55 7.80 1.38
CA GLY A 13 -6.98 7.84 1.70
C GLY A 13 -7.40 6.80 2.74
N LEU A 14 -8.63 6.91 3.24
CA LEU A 14 -9.20 5.98 4.23
C LEU A 14 -9.12 4.52 3.77
N VAL A 15 -9.61 4.23 2.56
CA VAL A 15 -9.61 2.85 2.02
C VAL A 15 -8.19 2.39 1.69
N GLY A 16 -7.39 3.25 1.05
CA GLY A 16 -6.02 2.93 0.67
C GLY A 16 -5.13 2.57 1.87
N SER A 17 -5.21 3.34 2.95
CA SER A 17 -4.43 3.10 4.16
C SER A 17 -4.83 1.79 4.87
N ILE A 18 -6.12 1.45 4.89
CA ILE A 18 -6.62 0.16 5.40
C ILE A 18 -6.08 -1.00 4.55
N LEU A 19 -6.09 -0.87 3.21
CA LEU A 19 -5.55 -1.90 2.33
C LEU A 19 -4.05 -2.11 2.56
N VAL A 20 -3.27 -1.03 2.58
CA VAL A 20 -1.82 -1.09 2.84
C VAL A 20 -1.53 -1.81 4.17
N LYS A 21 -2.23 -1.42 5.25
CA LYS A 21 -2.03 -2.00 6.58
C LYS A 21 -2.27 -3.50 6.62
N ASN A 22 -3.30 -3.99 5.93
CA ASN A 22 -3.70 -5.40 5.98
C ASN A 22 -2.96 -6.29 4.95
N LEU A 23 -2.43 -5.69 3.88
CA LEU A 23 -1.83 -6.46 2.77
C LEU A 23 -0.30 -6.51 2.81
N LYS A 24 0.37 -5.66 3.58
CA LYS A 24 1.85 -5.57 3.64
C LYS A 24 2.55 -6.89 4.01
N GLU A 25 1.90 -7.74 4.80
CA GLU A 25 2.46 -9.04 5.18
C GLU A 25 2.36 -10.09 4.07
N LYS A 26 1.50 -9.87 3.07
CA LYS A 26 1.25 -10.81 1.97
C LYS A 26 1.86 -10.37 0.64
N PHE A 27 2.05 -9.06 0.45
CA PHE A 27 2.49 -8.46 -0.80
C PHE A 27 3.65 -7.49 -0.60
N ASN A 28 4.44 -7.27 -1.64
CA ASN A 28 5.34 -6.14 -1.72
C ASN A 28 4.57 -4.96 -2.31
N ILE A 29 4.27 -3.96 -1.48
CA ILE A 29 3.37 -2.87 -1.85
C ILE A 29 4.19 -1.64 -2.25
N ARG A 30 3.79 -0.99 -3.34
CA ARG A 30 4.15 0.40 -3.64
C ARG A 30 2.90 1.25 -3.59
N VAL A 31 3.01 2.47 -3.08
CA VAL A 31 1.90 3.42 -3.00
C VAL A 31 2.18 4.62 -3.90
N LEU A 32 1.17 5.03 -4.66
CA LEU A 32 1.18 6.27 -5.43
C LEU A 32 0.03 7.16 -4.97
N ASP A 33 0.37 8.32 -4.45
CA ASP A 33 -0.60 9.31 -3.99
C ASP A 33 -0.01 10.72 -4.18
N GLN A 34 -0.87 11.73 -4.23
CA GLN A 34 -0.45 13.13 -4.28
C GLN A 34 0.10 13.59 -2.92
N LYS A 35 -0.36 12.96 -1.83
CA LYS A 35 0.13 13.22 -0.47
C LYS A 35 1.16 12.18 -0.07
N LYS A 36 2.19 12.58 0.68
CA LYS A 36 3.13 11.62 1.28
C LYS A 36 2.38 10.70 2.25
N VAL A 37 2.69 9.41 2.16
CA VAL A 37 2.28 8.39 3.13
C VAL A 37 3.52 7.99 3.90
N ASP A 38 3.54 8.25 5.20
CA ASP A 38 4.66 7.84 6.05
C ASP A 38 4.58 6.33 6.35
N GLY A 39 5.72 5.63 6.22
CA GLY A 39 5.84 4.22 6.59
C GLY A 39 5.43 3.20 5.51
N VAL A 40 5.43 3.60 4.23
CA VAL A 40 5.31 2.72 3.06
C VAL A 40 6.50 2.89 2.14
#